data_AF-A0A8C6X5B0-F1
#
_entry.id   AF-A0A8C6X5B0-F1
#
_cell.length_a   1.000
_cell.length_b   1.000
_cell.length_c   1.000
_cell.angle_alpha   90.00
_cell.angle_beta   90.00
_cell.angle_gamma   90.00
#
_symmetry.space_group_name_H-M   'P 1'
#
loop_
_entity.id
_entity.type
_entity.pdbx_description
1 polymer ?
#
loop_
_entity_poly.entity_id
_entity_poly.type
_entity_poly.pdbx_seq_one_letter_code
_entity_poly.pdbx_strand_id
1 'polypeptide(L)'
;VFYYRTINGLQLPIKVMTLGRILVKKWNHLSVQGHHNRISFFINGLEDDDTAFDSRILTGLIADPSVDGSEQFVGRMQDFRLYQMALTNRDIFEVWSGKIPQLRIQSECRCPGSHPRVHPLVQRYCIPNGADDTTNDRVLRLNPEAHPLSYVNDNDIGTTWISSIFNTTEHLRHGVTITIDLENGQYQVSLKINIHGLIILISAGFS
;
A
#
# COMPACT_ATOMS: atom_id res chain seq x y z
N VAL A 1 5.12 6.59 -26.66
CA VAL A 1 6.50 6.06 -26.63
C VAL A 1 7.18 6.70 -25.43
N PHE A 2 7.84 5.93 -24.58
CA PHE A 2 8.49 6.43 -23.36
C PHE A 2 9.98 6.15 -23.40
N TYR A 3 10.79 7.19 -23.21
CA TYR A 3 12.24 7.09 -23.12
C TYR A 3 12.63 7.03 -21.64
N TYR A 4 13.63 6.22 -21.32
CA TYR A 4 14.17 6.13 -19.97
C TYR A 4 15.68 5.99 -20.00
N ARG A 5 16.32 6.44 -18.93
CA ARG A 5 17.77 6.38 -18.73
C ARG A 5 18.07 5.44 -17.58
N THR A 6 19.19 4.73 -17.68
CA THR A 6 19.79 3.97 -16.58
C THR A 6 21.19 4.53 -16.32
N ILE A 7 21.90 3.99 -15.33
CA ILE A 7 23.32 4.31 -15.12
C ILE A 7 24.19 4.11 -16.36
N ASN A 8 23.76 3.24 -17.29
CA ASN A 8 24.46 2.93 -18.53
C ASN A 8 24.04 3.84 -19.71
N GLY A 9 23.23 4.87 -19.46
CA GLY A 9 22.77 5.82 -20.46
C GLY A 9 21.33 5.59 -20.96
N LEU A 10 20.98 6.27 -22.04
CA LEU A 10 19.65 6.22 -22.64
C LEU A 10 19.34 4.81 -23.16
N GLN A 11 18.18 4.27 -22.80
CA GLN A 11 17.76 2.93 -23.20
C GLN A 11 16.79 2.97 -24.36
N LEU A 12 16.53 1.79 -24.94
CA LEU A 12 15.52 1.62 -25.97
C LEU A 12 14.15 2.06 -25.45
N PRO A 13 13.38 2.82 -26.25
CA PRO A 13 12.12 3.36 -25.79
C PRO A 13 11.06 2.27 -25.62
N ILE A 14 10.25 2.42 -24.58
CA ILE A 14 9.12 1.55 -24.30
C ILE A 14 7.95 1.99 -25.17
N LYS A 15 7.45 1.05 -25.97
CA LYS A 15 6.23 1.22 -26.76
C LYS A 15 5.09 0.48 -26.06
N VAL A 16 4.14 1.24 -25.54
CA VAL A 16 2.89 0.75 -24.95
C VAL A 16 1.78 0.95 -25.98
N MET A 17 1.10 -0.13 -26.36
CA MET A 17 -0.05 -0.05 -27.26
C MET A 17 -1.32 0.16 -26.43
N THR A 18 -2.02 1.27 -26.66
CA THR A 18 -3.16 1.71 -25.85
C THR A 18 -4.50 1.53 -26.57
N LEU A 19 -4.61 0.47 -27.38
CA LEU A 19 -5.67 0.29 -28.37
C LEU A 19 -7.06 0.37 -27.71
N GLY A 20 -7.85 1.38 -28.09
CA GLY A 20 -9.19 1.63 -27.55
C GLY A 20 -9.26 2.26 -26.15
N ARG A 21 -8.13 2.49 -25.46
CA ARG A 21 -8.08 3.02 -24.09
C ARG A 21 -8.01 4.54 -24.02
N ILE A 22 -7.39 5.17 -25.03
CA ILE A 22 -7.33 6.63 -25.13
C ILE A 22 -8.64 7.15 -25.68
N LEU A 23 -9.34 7.94 -24.88
CA LEU A 23 -10.60 8.56 -25.26
C LEU A 23 -10.34 9.74 -26.19
N VAL A 24 -10.74 9.59 -27.46
CA VAL A 24 -10.59 10.63 -28.49
C VAL A 24 -11.47 11.83 -28.14
N LYS A 25 -10.93 13.06 -28.29
CA LYS A 25 -11.60 14.34 -27.95
C LYS A 25 -12.02 14.48 -26.48
N LYS A 26 -11.48 13.66 -25.58
CA LYS A 26 -11.64 13.80 -24.13
C LYS A 26 -10.28 14.00 -23.47
N TRP A 27 -10.28 14.62 -22.29
CA TRP A 27 -9.11 14.63 -21.43
C TRP A 27 -8.83 13.20 -20.96
N ASN A 28 -7.56 12.81 -21.03
CA ASN A 28 -7.09 11.52 -20.53
C ASN A 28 -6.06 11.80 -19.42
N HIS A 29 -6.14 11.05 -18.33
CA HIS A 29 -5.15 11.08 -17.27
C HIS A 29 -4.14 9.95 -17.49
N LEU A 30 -2.87 10.31 -17.62
CA LEU A 30 -1.78 9.36 -17.81
C LEU A 30 -0.90 9.38 -16.58
N SER A 31 -0.69 8.22 -15.97
CA SER A 31 0.27 8.09 -14.87
C SER A 31 1.29 7.01 -15.18
N VAL A 32 2.54 7.30 -14.81
CA VAL A 32 3.66 6.37 -14.94
C VAL A 32 4.28 6.23 -13.56
N GLN A 33 4.31 5.00 -13.06
CA GLN A 33 4.91 4.64 -11.79
C GLN A 33 6.20 3.88 -12.07
N GLY A 34 7.33 4.38 -11.59
CA GLY A 34 8.63 3.70 -11.67
C GLY A 34 9.12 3.33 -10.27
N HIS A 35 9.56 2.09 -10.10
CA HIS A 35 10.23 1.64 -8.88
C HIS A 35 11.32 0.62 -9.23
N HIS A 36 12.58 0.92 -8.88
CA HIS A 36 13.76 0.15 -9.30
C HIS A 36 13.83 -0.06 -10.82
N ASN A 37 13.65 -1.28 -11.31
CA ASN A 37 13.63 -1.63 -12.72
C ASN A 37 12.20 -1.92 -13.23
N ARG A 38 11.17 -1.64 -12.45
CA ARG A 38 9.77 -1.87 -12.83
C ARG A 38 9.11 -0.56 -13.19
N ILE A 39 8.39 -0.55 -14.30
CA ILE A 39 7.58 0.57 -14.75
C ILE A 39 6.13 0.10 -14.98
N SER A 40 5.18 0.88 -14.50
CA SER A 40 3.75 0.61 -14.63
C SER A 40 3.03 1.82 -15.21
N PHE A 41 2.12 1.57 -16.13
CA PHE A 41 1.36 2.58 -16.87
C PHE A 41 -0.11 2.51 -16.48
N PHE A 42 -0.71 3.68 -16.30
CA PHE A 42 -2.11 3.84 -15.94
C PHE A 42 -2.76 4.82 -16.90
N ILE A 43 -3.95 4.47 -17.41
CA ILE A 43 -4.73 5.30 -18.31
C ILE A 43 -6.09 5.49 -17.67
N ASN A 44 -6.39 6.71 -17.25
CA ASN A 44 -7.62 7.04 -16.53
C ASN A 44 -7.81 6.19 -15.26
N GLY A 45 -6.73 5.99 -14.49
CA GLY A 45 -6.74 5.29 -13.21
C GLY A 45 -6.29 3.83 -13.28
N LEU A 46 -6.80 3.04 -12.34
CA LEU A 46 -6.61 1.59 -12.28
C LEU A 46 -7.60 0.89 -13.23
N GLU A 47 -7.26 -0.34 -13.62
CA GLU A 47 -8.21 -1.26 -14.25
C GLU A 47 -9.25 -1.75 -13.21
N ASP A 48 -10.30 -2.42 -13.68
CA ASP A 48 -11.41 -2.90 -12.84
C ASP A 48 -10.97 -3.89 -11.74
N ASP A 49 -9.80 -4.52 -11.90
CA ASP A 49 -9.17 -5.45 -10.97
C ASP A 49 -8.07 -4.82 -10.09
N ASP A 50 -8.08 -3.49 -9.96
CA ASP A 50 -7.09 -2.69 -9.23
C ASP A 50 -5.65 -2.78 -9.77
N THR A 51 -5.48 -3.23 -11.02
CA THR A 51 -4.16 -3.35 -11.67
C THR A 51 -3.77 -2.12 -12.48
N ALA A 52 -2.49 -2.06 -12.84
CA ALA A 52 -1.99 -1.17 -13.87
C ALA A 52 -2.38 -1.69 -15.25
N PHE A 53 -2.60 -0.76 -16.20
CA PHE A 53 -2.90 -1.12 -17.59
C PHE A 53 -1.79 -1.94 -18.26
N ASP A 54 -0.53 -1.57 -18.01
CA ASP A 54 0.64 -2.33 -18.48
C ASP A 54 1.78 -2.17 -17.47
N SER A 55 2.53 -3.25 -17.22
CA SER A 55 3.68 -3.25 -16.31
C SER A 55 4.82 -4.06 -16.91
N ARG A 56 6.04 -3.50 -16.86
CA ARG A 56 7.22 -4.11 -17.47
C ARG A 56 8.41 -4.08 -16.54
N ILE A 57 9.22 -5.13 -16.63
CA ILE A 57 10.55 -5.19 -16.04
C ILE A 57 11.55 -4.70 -17.11
N LEU A 58 12.37 -3.72 -16.73
CA LEU A 58 13.36 -3.08 -17.57
C LEU A 58 14.74 -3.72 -17.35
N THR A 59 15.61 -3.54 -18.34
CA THR A 59 16.98 -4.10 -18.35
C THR A 59 17.91 -3.52 -17.27
N GLY A 60 17.49 -2.49 -16.54
CA GLY A 60 18.27 -1.87 -15.47
C GLY A 60 17.46 -0.92 -14.61
N LEU A 61 18.10 -0.42 -13.55
CA LEU A 61 17.49 0.57 -12.64
C LEU A 61 17.23 1.89 -13.37
N ILE A 62 16.02 2.41 -13.20
CA ILE A 62 15.62 3.71 -13.74
C ILE A 62 16.44 4.78 -13.00
N ALA A 63 17.15 5.61 -13.75
CA ALA A 63 17.83 6.77 -13.19
C ALA A 63 16.83 7.81 -12.72
N ASP A 64 17.19 8.59 -11.70
CA ASP A 64 16.31 9.63 -11.16
C ASP A 64 15.88 10.62 -12.26
N PRO A 65 14.61 11.07 -12.21
CA PRO A 65 14.07 11.99 -13.21
C PRO A 65 14.85 13.32 -13.18
N SER A 66 15.52 13.64 -14.29
CA SER A 66 16.09 14.95 -14.57
C SER A 66 15.13 15.68 -15.51
N VAL A 67 14.63 16.83 -15.06
CA VAL A 67 13.69 17.65 -15.82
C VAL A 67 14.48 18.73 -16.55
N ASP A 68 14.97 18.39 -17.75
CA ASP A 68 15.45 19.39 -18.69
C ASP A 68 14.26 19.78 -19.58
N GLY A 69 13.76 21.00 -19.41
CA GLY A 69 12.56 21.51 -20.09
C GLY A 69 12.73 21.81 -21.58
N SER A 70 13.64 21.10 -22.26
CA SER A 70 13.98 21.34 -23.67
C SER A 70 12.95 20.79 -24.66
N GLU A 71 12.15 19.81 -24.23
CA GLU A 71 11.21 19.10 -25.11
C GLU A 71 9.81 19.72 -25.10
N GLN A 72 9.27 20.02 -26.29
CA GLN A 72 7.93 20.57 -26.45
C GLN A 72 6.89 19.44 -26.52
N PHE A 73 5.90 19.49 -25.64
CA PHE A 73 4.73 18.59 -25.73
C PHE A 73 3.80 19.04 -26.87
N VAL A 74 3.56 18.15 -27.83
CA VAL A 74 2.62 18.39 -28.92
C VAL A 74 1.21 18.02 -28.45
N GLY A 75 0.46 19.04 -28.00
CA GLY A 75 -0.93 18.87 -27.56
C GLY A 75 -1.34 19.90 -26.51
N ARG A 76 -2.46 19.65 -25.85
CA ARG A 76 -2.88 20.41 -24.66
C ARG A 76 -2.55 19.60 -23.42
N MET A 77 -1.91 20.22 -22.44
CA MET A 77 -1.63 19.66 -21.12
C MET A 77 -2.25 20.60 -20.09
N GLN A 78 -3.06 20.06 -19.19
CA GLN A 78 -3.76 20.85 -18.17
C GLN A 78 -2.99 20.87 -16.84
N ASP A 79 -2.41 19.74 -16.46
CA ASP A 79 -1.73 19.54 -15.18
C ASP A 79 -0.57 18.55 -15.38
N PHE A 80 0.54 18.78 -14.67
CA PHE A 80 1.71 17.92 -14.64
C PHE A 80 2.21 17.80 -13.21
N ARG A 81 2.35 16.57 -12.72
CA ARG A 81 2.81 16.28 -11.36
C ARG A 81 3.93 15.26 -11.41
N LEU A 82 4.99 15.55 -10.66
CA LEU A 82 6.10 14.63 -10.45
C LEU A 82 6.23 14.35 -8.96
N TYR A 83 6.25 13.08 -8.60
CA TYR A 83 6.42 12.62 -7.23
C TYR A 83 7.81 12.02 -7.07
N GLN A 84 8.49 12.35 -5.97
CA GLN A 84 9.82 11.80 -5.65
C GLN A 84 9.78 10.34 -5.16
N MET A 85 8.57 9.80 -4.97
CA MET A 85 8.34 8.42 -4.56
C MET A 85 7.34 7.73 -5.49
N ALA A 86 7.47 6.41 -5.62
CA ALA A 86 6.51 5.61 -6.34
C ALA A 86 5.18 5.60 -5.59
N LEU A 87 4.18 6.27 -6.17
CA LEU A 87 2.79 6.24 -5.70
C LEU A 87 2.27 4.81 -5.69
N THR A 88 1.45 4.44 -4.70
CA THR A 88 0.78 3.12 -4.68
C THR A 88 -0.42 3.09 -5.64
N ASN A 89 -1.00 1.92 -5.93
CA ASN A 89 -2.20 1.87 -6.80
C ASN A 89 -3.37 2.65 -6.18
N ARG A 90 -3.46 2.64 -4.84
CA ARG A 90 -4.37 3.49 -4.09
C ARG A 90 -4.15 4.97 -4.38
N ASP A 91 -2.91 5.45 -4.29
CA ASP A 91 -2.60 6.87 -4.52
C ASP A 91 -2.87 7.26 -5.97
N ILE A 92 -2.61 6.36 -6.94
CA ILE A 92 -2.96 6.56 -8.36
C ILE A 92 -4.47 6.74 -8.53
N PHE A 93 -5.28 5.91 -7.86
CA PHE A 93 -6.73 6.06 -7.86
C PHE A 93 -7.17 7.39 -7.23
N GLU A 94 -6.57 7.78 -6.11
CA GLU A 94 -6.85 9.06 -5.43
C GLU A 94 -6.55 10.26 -6.33
N VAL A 95 -5.36 10.27 -6.95
CA VAL A 95 -4.91 11.36 -7.84
C VAL A 95 -5.81 11.48 -9.07
N TRP A 96 -6.20 10.36 -9.67
CA TRP A 96 -7.08 10.36 -10.84
C TRP A 96 -8.52 10.76 -10.49
N SER A 97 -9.13 10.10 -9.52
CA SER A 97 -10.56 10.23 -9.25
C SER A 97 -10.91 11.43 -8.38
N GLY A 98 -9.93 11.98 -7.65
CA GLY A 98 -10.15 12.95 -6.59
C GLY A 98 -10.89 12.38 -5.38
N LYS A 99 -11.13 11.07 -5.33
CA LYS A 99 -11.83 10.39 -4.25
C LYS A 99 -10.83 9.66 -3.37
N ILE A 100 -10.99 9.79 -2.06
CA ILE A 100 -10.29 8.95 -1.09
C ILE A 100 -11.00 7.59 -1.08
N PRO A 101 -10.37 6.49 -1.54
CA PRO A 101 -10.96 5.17 -1.45
C PRO A 101 -11.24 4.82 0.00
N GLN A 102 -12.25 3.99 0.21
CA GLN A 102 -12.68 3.61 1.55
C GLN A 102 -11.48 3.10 2.35
N LEU A 103 -11.19 3.79 3.46
CA LEU A 103 -10.17 3.41 4.40
C LEU A 103 -10.54 2.02 4.94
N ARG A 104 -9.74 1.00 4.66
CA ARG A 104 -9.77 -0.24 5.44
C ARG A 104 -9.21 0.09 6.83
N ILE A 105 -10.05 0.68 7.70
CA ILE A 105 -10.04 0.93 9.17
C ILE A 105 -8.71 1.40 9.83
N GLN A 106 -7.55 1.07 9.28
CA GLN A 106 -6.23 1.18 9.86
C GLN A 106 -5.27 1.82 8.84
N SER A 107 -4.78 3.00 9.19
CA SER A 107 -3.84 3.81 8.40
C SER A 107 -2.50 3.10 8.12
N GLU A 108 -2.18 2.13 8.96
CA GLU A 108 -1.00 1.29 9.06
C GLU A 108 -1.03 0.08 8.12
N CYS A 109 -2.17 -0.18 7.48
CA CYS A 109 -2.36 -1.24 6.47
C CYS A 109 -2.08 -0.72 5.04
N ARG A 110 -0.89 -0.17 4.78
CA ARG A 110 -0.54 0.43 3.48
C ARG A 110 0.45 -0.42 2.69
N CYS A 111 0.23 -0.46 1.39
CA CYS A 111 1.19 -1.03 0.47
C CYS A 111 2.40 -0.09 0.31
N PRO A 112 3.64 -0.61 0.28
CA PRO A 112 4.80 0.19 -0.07
C PRO A 112 4.88 0.40 -1.59
N GLY A 113 5.65 1.40 -2.05
CA GLY A 113 5.89 1.63 -3.47
C GLY A 113 6.56 0.44 -4.20
N SER A 114 7.23 -0.46 -3.46
CA SER A 114 7.79 -1.70 -4.00
C SER A 114 6.73 -2.73 -4.38
N HIS A 115 5.62 -2.75 -3.64
CA HIS A 115 4.52 -3.70 -3.79
C HIS A 115 3.21 -2.89 -3.75
N PRO A 116 2.89 -2.10 -4.77
CA PRO A 116 1.84 -1.09 -4.69
C PRO A 116 0.41 -1.66 -4.81
N ARG A 117 0.26 -2.95 -5.15
CA ARG A 117 -1.02 -3.62 -5.35
C ARG A 117 -1.37 -4.50 -4.14
N VAL A 118 -2.60 -4.43 -3.65
CA VAL A 118 -3.06 -5.35 -2.59
C VAL A 118 -3.18 -6.76 -3.17
N HIS A 119 -2.72 -7.77 -2.43
CA HIS A 119 -2.84 -9.15 -2.87
C HIS A 119 -4.34 -9.55 -2.88
N PRO A 120 -4.89 -10.00 -4.02
CA PRO A 120 -6.34 -10.20 -4.16
C PRO A 120 -6.87 -11.37 -3.33
N LEU A 121 -6.11 -12.46 -3.26
CA LEU A 121 -6.47 -13.65 -2.49
C LEU A 121 -6.16 -13.54 -0.99
N VAL A 122 -5.12 -12.78 -0.61
CA VAL A 122 -4.64 -12.71 0.78
C VAL A 122 -4.40 -11.25 1.15
N GLN A 123 -5.47 -10.52 1.44
CA GLN A 123 -5.47 -9.06 1.57
C GLN A 123 -4.52 -8.49 2.65
N ARG A 124 -3.91 -9.31 3.52
CA ARG A 124 -2.87 -8.87 4.46
C ARG A 124 -1.52 -8.58 3.80
N TYR A 125 -1.35 -8.97 2.54
CA TYR A 125 -0.13 -8.77 1.76
C TYR A 125 -0.34 -7.78 0.62
N CYS A 126 0.76 -7.19 0.16
CA CYS A 126 0.86 -6.51 -1.11
C CYS A 126 1.83 -7.23 -2.04
N ILE A 127 1.62 -7.02 -3.33
CA ILE A 127 2.36 -7.63 -4.43
C ILE A 127 2.78 -6.55 -5.44
N PRO A 128 3.83 -6.78 -6.24
CA PRO A 128 4.21 -5.86 -7.30
C PRO A 128 3.16 -5.79 -8.41
N ASN A 129 3.14 -4.67 -9.13
CA ASN A 129 2.37 -4.58 -10.37
C ASN A 129 2.93 -5.53 -11.45
N GLY A 130 2.03 -6.17 -12.21
CA GLY A 130 2.38 -7.17 -13.24
C GLY A 130 2.85 -8.51 -12.70
N ALA A 131 2.79 -8.76 -11.38
CA ALA A 131 2.98 -10.09 -10.81
C ALA A 131 1.65 -10.86 -10.82
N ASP A 132 1.71 -12.19 -10.94
CA ASP A 132 0.52 -13.05 -10.84
C ASP A 132 -0.14 -12.95 -9.46
N ASP A 133 -1.46 -13.18 -9.41
CA ASP A 133 -2.26 -13.13 -8.18
C ASP A 133 -1.91 -14.20 -7.15
N THR A 134 -1.12 -15.21 -7.55
CA THR A 134 -0.59 -16.28 -6.70
C THR A 134 0.88 -16.09 -6.36
N THR A 135 1.47 -14.94 -6.66
CA THR A 135 2.90 -14.69 -6.45
C THR A 135 3.31 -14.85 -4.98
N ASN A 136 4.51 -15.38 -4.77
CA ASN A 136 5.17 -15.40 -3.46
C ASN A 136 6.01 -14.14 -3.21
N ASP A 137 6.25 -13.32 -4.24
CA ASP A 137 6.86 -12.00 -4.10
C ASP A 137 5.84 -11.04 -3.50
N ARG A 138 5.78 -11.04 -2.16
CA ARG A 138 4.76 -10.33 -1.39
C ARG A 138 5.32 -9.81 -0.07
N VAL A 139 4.81 -8.66 0.36
CA VAL A 139 5.19 -8.00 1.63
C VAL A 139 3.97 -7.75 2.49
N LEU A 140 4.14 -7.78 3.81
CA LEU A 140 3.06 -7.53 4.74
C LEU A 140 2.58 -6.08 4.59
N ARG A 141 1.27 -5.88 4.62
CA ARG A 141 0.65 -4.54 4.61
C ARG A 141 0.78 -3.81 5.92
N LEU A 142 0.78 -4.58 7.00
CA LEU A 142 0.89 -4.08 8.36
C LEU A 142 2.32 -3.57 8.55
N ASN A 143 2.45 -2.32 8.96
CA ASN A 143 3.73 -1.82 9.44
C ASN A 143 4.18 -2.67 10.64
N PRO A 144 5.38 -3.28 10.62
CA PRO A 144 5.88 -4.11 11.72
C PRO A 144 6.04 -3.36 13.05
N GLU A 145 6.12 -2.03 13.01
CA GLU A 145 6.20 -1.17 14.20
C GLU A 145 4.83 -0.62 14.65
N ALA A 146 3.77 -0.92 13.89
CA ALA A 146 2.43 -0.50 14.29
C ALA A 146 1.89 -1.44 15.36
N HIS A 147 1.48 -0.85 16.48
CA HIS A 147 0.86 -1.56 17.59
C HIS A 147 -0.36 -0.81 18.15
N PRO A 148 -1.33 -0.43 17.32
CA PRO A 148 -2.52 0.32 17.74
C PRO A 148 -3.44 -0.52 18.64
N LEU A 149 -4.27 0.15 19.44
CA LEU A 149 -5.21 -0.52 20.35
C LEU A 149 -6.19 -1.45 19.61
N SER A 150 -6.51 -1.15 18.35
CA SER A 150 -7.37 -2.00 17.52
C SER A 150 -6.82 -3.41 17.28
N TYR A 151 -5.52 -3.65 17.49
CA TYR A 151 -4.94 -4.99 17.37
C TYR A 151 -5.29 -5.91 18.56
N VAL A 152 -5.87 -5.39 19.64
CA VAL A 152 -6.27 -6.22 20.79
C VAL A 152 -7.39 -7.21 20.42
N ASN A 153 -8.22 -6.89 19.42
CA ASN A 153 -9.43 -7.65 19.08
C ASN A 153 -9.69 -7.75 17.57
N ASP A 154 -8.68 -7.63 16.72
CA ASP A 154 -8.81 -7.72 15.26
C ASP A 154 -8.89 -9.17 14.72
N ASN A 155 -8.80 -10.16 15.61
CA ASN A 155 -8.79 -11.59 15.30
C ASN A 155 -7.61 -12.00 14.38
N ASP A 156 -6.51 -11.26 14.39
CA ASP A 156 -5.26 -11.62 13.72
C ASP A 156 -4.18 -12.00 14.75
N ILE A 157 -3.68 -13.24 14.68
CA ILE A 157 -2.63 -13.72 15.58
C ILE A 157 -1.25 -13.09 15.30
N GLY A 158 -1.08 -12.42 14.16
CA GLY A 158 0.15 -11.76 13.75
C GLY A 158 0.27 -10.31 14.22
N THR A 159 -0.79 -9.75 14.81
CA THR A 159 -0.83 -8.38 15.31
C THR A 159 -0.75 -8.36 16.84
N THR A 160 -0.27 -7.26 17.41
CA THR A 160 -0.17 -7.08 18.86
C THR A 160 -0.23 -5.60 19.20
N TRP A 161 -1.06 -5.22 20.16
CA TRP A 161 -1.00 -3.88 20.76
C TRP A 161 0.12 -3.81 21.80
N ILE A 162 0.82 -2.67 21.84
CA ILE A 162 1.88 -2.39 22.80
C ILE A 162 1.50 -1.11 23.52
N SER A 163 1.54 -1.15 24.86
CA SER A 163 1.28 0.03 25.68
C SER A 163 2.39 1.09 25.54
N SER A 164 2.12 2.31 26.01
CA SER A 164 3.19 3.29 26.20
C SER A 164 4.31 2.73 27.08
N ILE A 165 5.56 3.06 26.74
CA ILE A 165 6.73 2.70 27.55
C ILE A 165 6.70 3.52 28.85
N PHE A 166 6.90 2.84 29.98
CA PHE A 166 6.99 3.49 31.28
C PHE A 166 8.41 3.97 31.55
N ASN A 167 8.63 5.28 31.45
CA ASN A 167 9.96 5.88 31.66
C ASN A 167 10.26 6.21 33.14
N THR A 168 9.27 6.12 34.03
CA THR A 168 9.40 6.47 35.46
C THR A 168 8.69 5.46 36.35
N THR A 169 9.15 5.35 37.61
CA THR A 169 8.54 4.51 38.64
C THR A 169 7.10 4.92 38.96
N GLU A 170 6.77 6.20 38.85
CA GLU A 170 5.41 6.69 39.02
C GLU A 170 4.50 6.19 37.89
N HIS A 171 4.95 6.18 36.63
CA HIS A 171 4.13 5.62 35.54
C HIS A 171 3.94 4.10 35.69
N LEU A 172 4.97 3.39 36.15
CA LEU A 172 4.86 1.96 36.48
C LEU A 172 3.80 1.68 37.56
N ARG A 173 3.68 2.54 38.58
CA ARG A 173 2.68 2.40 39.65
C ARG A 173 1.25 2.61 39.16
N HIS A 174 1.04 3.48 38.17
CA HIS A 174 -0.27 3.68 37.55
C HIS A 174 -0.66 2.51 36.62
N GLY A 175 0.34 1.83 36.03
CA GLY A 175 0.13 0.66 35.19
C GLY A 175 -0.65 0.95 33.90
N VAL A 176 -1.19 -0.10 33.28
CA VAL A 176 -2.14 0.03 32.16
C VAL A 176 -3.44 -0.64 32.54
N THR A 177 -4.56 0.05 32.30
CA THR A 177 -5.90 -0.52 32.44
C THR A 177 -6.49 -0.73 31.05
N ILE A 178 -6.89 -1.96 30.73
CA ILE A 178 -7.63 -2.31 29.52
C ILE A 178 -9.07 -2.63 29.94
N THR A 179 -10.02 -1.84 29.45
CA THR A 179 -11.45 -2.07 29.69
C THR A 179 -12.04 -2.75 28.46
N ILE A 180 -12.77 -3.84 28.68
CA ILE A 180 -13.38 -4.65 27.62
C ILE A 180 -14.87 -4.72 27.92
N ASP A 181 -15.66 -4.09 27.07
CA ASP A 181 -17.11 -4.15 27.13
C ASP A 181 -17.58 -5.37 26.34
N LEU A 182 -18.15 -6.34 27.04
CA LEU A 182 -18.76 -7.52 26.42
C LEU A 182 -20.21 -7.19 26.05
N GLU A 183 -20.65 -7.60 24.86
CA GLU A 183 -22.06 -7.54 24.49
C GLU A 183 -22.91 -8.48 25.37
N ASN A 184 -24.24 -8.42 25.24
CA ASN A 184 -25.12 -9.27 26.06
C ASN A 184 -24.85 -10.76 25.83
N GLY A 185 -24.47 -11.48 26.89
CA GLY A 185 -24.23 -12.92 26.86
C GLY A 185 -23.77 -13.48 28.20
N GLN A 186 -23.77 -14.81 28.33
CA GLN A 186 -23.06 -15.50 29.42
C GLN A 186 -21.69 -15.93 28.90
N TYR A 187 -20.62 -15.52 29.60
CA TYR A 187 -19.24 -15.78 29.19
C TYR A 187 -18.50 -16.55 30.28
N GLN A 188 -17.75 -17.58 29.90
CA GLN A 188 -16.73 -18.17 30.76
C GLN A 188 -15.41 -17.45 30.53
N VAL A 189 -14.88 -16.79 31.56
CA VAL A 189 -13.61 -16.05 31.47
C VAL A 189 -12.47 -16.94 31.95
N SER A 190 -11.50 -17.19 31.07
CA SER A 190 -10.24 -17.88 31.40
C SER A 190 -9.06 -16.90 31.27
N LEU A 191 -8.26 -16.76 32.32
CA LEU A 191 -7.10 -15.85 32.34
C LEU A 191 -5.81 -16.63 32.07
N LYS A 192 -5.02 -16.20 31.08
CA LYS A 192 -3.66 -16.72 30.83
C LYS A 192 -2.66 -15.57 30.95
N ILE A 193 -1.66 -15.71 31.83
CA ILE A 193 -0.61 -14.71 32.04
C ILE A 193 0.70 -15.27 31.48
N ASN A 194 1.36 -14.55 30.58
CA ASN A 194 2.72 -14.84 30.12
C ASN A 194 3.68 -13.80 30.71
N ILE A 195 4.76 -14.26 31.33
CA ILE A 195 5.68 -13.44 32.15
C ILE A 195 6.69 -12.66 31.26
N HIS A 196 6.67 -12.87 29.94
CA HIS A 196 7.49 -12.11 28.97
C HIS A 196 6.73 -11.02 28.19
N GLY A 197 5.47 -10.76 28.55
CA GLY A 197 4.62 -9.78 27.88
C GLY A 197 3.17 -10.12 28.15
N LEU A 198 2.41 -9.14 28.65
CA LEU A 198 1.01 -9.33 29.02
C LEU A 198 0.17 -9.53 27.75
N ILE A 199 -0.02 -10.79 27.34
CA ILE A 199 -1.04 -11.16 26.37
C ILE A 199 -2.26 -11.62 27.16
N ILE A 200 -3.32 -10.82 27.18
CA ILE A 200 -4.62 -11.22 27.75
C ILE A 200 -5.40 -11.94 26.66
N LEU A 201 -5.44 -13.27 26.71
CA LEU A 201 -6.36 -14.06 25.90
C LEU A 201 -7.68 -14.19 26.66
N ILE A 202 -8.76 -13.55 26.18
CA ILE A 202 -10.12 -13.84 26.65
C ILE A 202 -10.75 -14.81 25.66
N SER A 203 -10.85 -16.09 26.04
CA SER A 203 -11.67 -17.04 25.28
C SER A 203 -13.11 -16.93 25.76
N ALA A 204 -14.00 -16.36 24.95
CA ALA A 204 -15.44 -16.48 25.14
C ALA A 204 -15.90 -17.83 24.56
N GLY A 205 -16.10 -18.84 25.42
CA GLY A 205 -16.81 -20.06 25.03
C GLY A 205 -18.32 -19.80 25.06
N PHE A 206 -19.00 -19.97 23.93
CA PHE A 206 -20.46 -20.06 23.89
C PHE A 206 -20.88 -21.43 24.41
N SER A 207 -21.81 -21.47 25.37
CA SER A 207 -22.45 -22.71 25.83
C SER A 207 -23.46 -23.24 24.82
#